data_AF-B5BPD4-F1
#
_entry.id   AF-B5BPD4-F1
#
_cell.length_a   1.000
_cell.length_b   1.000
_cell.length_c   1.000
_cell.angle_alpha   90.00
_cell.angle_beta   90.00
_cell.angle_gamma   90.00
#
_symmetry.space_group_name_H-M   'P 1'
#
loop_
_entity.id
_entity.type
_entity.pdbx_description
1 polymer ?
#
loop_
_entity_poly.entity_id
_entity_poly.type
_entity_poly.pdbx_seq_one_letter_code
_entity_poly.pdbx_strand_id
1 'polypeptide(L)'
;MGRGKIEIKRIENTTNRQVTFCKRRNGLLKKAYELSVLCDAEVALIVFSTRGRLYEYANNSVKGTIERYKKASSDAFNTGSVSEANAQYYQQESSKLRNQIVSLQNAHRSMLGESIGSMGLKELKYMEKKLENGINKIRTKKNELLFAEIEYMQKREAELQNNSMFLRTKIAENERSQQQHMDMDRSQQQHMNIERSHQSHLEMLPTTSAFEAMPTFDSRNFFDINLLEAHHHYQQQQTALQLG
;
A
#
# COMPACT_ATOMS: atom_id res chain seq x y z
N MET A 1 68.24 -5.62 19.43
CA MET A 1 68.19 -6.84 18.62
C MET A 1 67.49 -6.53 17.30
N GLY A 2 68.26 -6.27 16.23
CA GLY A 2 67.70 -5.96 14.90
C GLY A 2 67.23 -7.23 14.21
N ARG A 3 65.95 -7.28 13.81
CA ARG A 3 65.43 -8.33 12.93
C ARG A 3 66.06 -8.20 11.54
N GLY A 4 66.37 -9.32 10.90
CA GLY A 4 67.00 -9.39 9.59
C GLY A 4 66.20 -8.68 8.47
N LYS A 5 66.88 -8.44 7.35
CA LYS A 5 66.29 -7.85 6.14
C LYS A 5 65.08 -8.66 5.68
N ILE A 6 63.99 -7.98 5.33
CA ILE A 6 62.78 -8.58 4.76
C ILE A 6 62.55 -8.11 3.32
N GLU A 7 61.95 -8.95 2.49
CA GLU A 7 61.55 -8.60 1.13
C GLU A 7 60.34 -7.64 1.12
N ILE A 8 60.27 -6.73 0.14
CA ILE A 8 59.13 -5.82 -0.06
C ILE A 8 58.04 -6.57 -0.85
N LYS A 9 57.27 -7.38 -0.14
CA LYS A 9 56.07 -8.06 -0.63
C LYS A 9 54.99 -8.09 0.46
N ARG A 10 53.75 -8.46 0.10
CA ARG A 10 52.65 -8.59 1.06
C ARG A 10 53.03 -9.64 2.13
N ILE A 11 52.87 -9.28 3.41
CA ILE A 11 53.06 -10.21 4.52
C ILE A 11 51.80 -11.08 4.63
N GLU A 12 51.91 -12.39 4.39
CA GLU A 12 50.74 -13.28 4.38
C GLU A 12 50.16 -13.52 5.78
N ASN A 13 51.02 -13.74 6.77
CA ASN A 13 50.59 -13.91 8.16
C ASN A 13 49.89 -12.65 8.68
N THR A 14 48.62 -12.78 9.05
CA THR A 14 47.72 -11.70 9.47
C THR A 14 48.22 -10.95 10.72
N THR A 15 48.67 -11.68 11.74
CA THR A 15 49.19 -11.11 13.00
C THR A 15 50.48 -10.32 12.75
N ASN A 16 51.44 -10.91 12.02
CA ASN A 16 52.69 -10.24 11.66
C ASN A 16 52.44 -9.00 10.78
N ARG A 17 51.48 -9.09 9.85
CA ARG A 17 51.06 -7.96 9.01
C ARG A 17 50.47 -6.84 9.85
N GLN A 18 49.61 -7.14 10.82
CA GLN A 18 49.01 -6.14 11.70
C GLN A 18 50.05 -5.43 12.57
N VAL A 19 50.94 -6.20 13.22
CA VAL A 19 52.03 -5.63 14.04
C VAL A 19 52.96 -4.77 13.19
N THR A 20 53.31 -5.24 11.98
CA THR A 20 54.17 -4.49 11.06
C THR A 20 53.50 -3.23 10.55
N PHE A 21 52.20 -3.29 10.21
CA PHE A 21 51.41 -2.13 9.81
C PHE A 21 51.42 -1.07 10.92
N CYS A 22 51.11 -1.44 12.17
CA CYS A 22 51.13 -0.50 13.29
C CYS A 22 52.50 0.18 13.46
N LYS A 23 53.59 -0.60 13.40
CA LYS A 23 54.95 -0.07 13.56
C LYS A 23 55.39 0.81 12.38
N ARG A 24 55.20 0.34 11.14
CA ARG A 24 55.61 1.07 9.94
C ARG A 24 54.77 2.33 9.69
N ARG A 25 53.45 2.25 9.90
CA ARG A 25 52.57 3.43 9.84
C ARG A 25 53.03 4.49 10.82
N ASN A 26 53.28 4.12 12.09
CA ASN A 26 53.77 5.09 13.08
C ASN A 26 55.16 5.63 12.73
N GLY A 27 56.06 4.80 12.20
CA GLY A 27 57.37 5.26 11.72
C GLY A 27 57.26 6.24 10.55
N LEU A 28 56.36 5.97 9.60
CA LEU A 28 56.10 6.85 8.46
C LEU A 28 55.48 8.18 8.89
N LEU A 29 54.52 8.15 9.83
CA LEU A 29 53.92 9.35 10.42
C LEU A 29 54.99 10.23 11.11
N LYS A 30 55.91 9.61 11.87
CA LYS A 30 57.02 10.34 12.49
C LYS A 30 57.93 10.99 11.45
N LYS A 31 58.25 10.29 10.36
CA LYS A 31 59.08 10.84 9.28
C LYS A 31 58.39 11.98 8.53
N ALA A 32 57.08 11.87 8.29
CA ALA A 32 56.28 12.95 7.71
C ALA A 32 56.26 14.20 8.62
N TYR A 33 56.16 14.00 9.94
CA TYR A 33 56.25 15.08 10.93
C TYR A 33 57.64 15.72 10.98
N GLU A 34 58.70 14.91 11.01
CA GLU A 34 60.07 15.44 10.98
C GLU A 34 60.31 16.30 9.72
N LEU A 35 59.85 15.84 8.55
CA LEU A 35 59.99 16.58 7.31
C LEU A 35 59.22 17.91 7.32
N SER A 36 57.98 17.91 7.81
CA SER A 36 57.17 19.13 7.85
C SER A 36 57.78 20.19 8.77
N VAL A 37 58.35 19.78 9.91
CA VAL A 37 58.99 20.70 10.86
C VAL A 37 60.37 21.16 10.39
N LEU A 38 61.22 20.24 9.90
CA LEU A 38 62.60 20.58 9.54
C LEU A 38 62.72 21.44 8.28
N CYS A 39 61.79 21.28 7.34
CA CYS A 39 61.85 21.94 6.04
C CYS A 39 60.72 22.96 5.82
N ASP A 40 59.89 23.24 6.84
CA ASP A 40 58.67 24.05 6.72
C ASP A 40 57.77 23.61 5.54
N ALA A 41 57.72 22.30 5.31
CA ALA A 41 57.01 21.71 4.19
C ALA A 41 55.57 21.36 4.60
N GLU A 42 54.60 21.68 3.73
CA GLU A 42 53.24 21.17 3.90
C GLU A 42 53.20 19.69 3.51
N VAL A 43 52.84 18.83 4.47
CA VAL A 43 52.84 17.37 4.28
C VAL A 43 51.50 16.82 4.78
N ALA A 44 50.84 16.04 3.92
CA ALA A 44 49.68 15.23 4.29
C ALA A 44 49.94 13.76 3.94
N LEU A 45 49.55 12.86 4.85
CA LEU A 45 49.65 11.41 4.68
C LEU A 45 48.31 10.77 5.01
N ILE A 46 47.81 9.93 4.10
CA ILE A 46 46.54 9.21 4.24
C ILE A 46 46.81 7.72 4.06
N VAL A 47 46.39 6.90 5.02
CA VAL A 47 46.60 5.44 5.00
C VAL A 47 45.28 4.73 5.32
N PHE A 48 44.77 3.95 4.36
CA PHE A 48 43.67 3.02 4.60
C PHE A 48 44.22 1.63 4.90
N SER A 49 43.79 1.06 6.02
CA SER A 49 44.04 -0.37 6.28
C SER A 49 43.16 -1.25 5.38
N THR A 50 43.52 -2.52 5.25
CA THR A 50 42.70 -3.52 4.52
C THR A 50 41.31 -3.73 5.14
N ARG A 51 41.07 -3.23 6.36
CA ARG A 51 39.76 -3.25 7.03
C ARG A 51 38.97 -1.95 6.83
N GLY A 52 39.43 -1.05 5.95
CA GLY A 52 38.79 0.24 5.69
C GLY A 52 39.04 1.32 6.75
N ARG A 53 39.78 1.03 7.84
CA ARG A 53 40.11 2.07 8.84
C ARG A 53 41.08 3.09 8.26
N LEU A 54 40.72 4.37 8.40
CA LEU A 54 41.51 5.54 8.03
C LEU A 54 42.51 5.89 9.14
N TYR A 55 43.74 6.18 8.74
CA TYR A 55 44.78 6.80 9.57
C TYR A 55 45.41 7.92 8.77
N GLU A 56 45.47 9.11 9.34
CA GLU A 56 45.94 10.30 8.64
C GLU A 56 46.83 11.18 9.50
N TYR A 57 47.62 12.02 8.83
CA TYR A 57 48.41 13.10 9.41
C TYR A 57 48.46 14.26 8.43
N ALA A 58 48.35 15.47 8.95
CA ALA A 58 48.70 16.70 8.25
C ALA A 58 49.23 17.72 9.28
N ASN A 59 50.17 18.58 8.87
CA ASN A 59 50.62 19.68 9.71
C ASN A 59 49.60 20.84 9.80
N ASN A 60 48.69 20.95 8.83
CA ASN A 60 47.59 21.91 8.84
C ASN A 60 46.23 21.21 8.74
N SER A 61 45.80 20.87 7.52
CA SER A 61 44.53 20.17 7.27
C SER A 61 44.67 19.26 6.07
N VAL A 62 44.30 17.99 6.23
CA VAL A 62 44.26 17.03 5.11
C VAL A 62 43.40 17.58 3.97
N LYS A 63 42.23 18.15 4.30
CA LYS A 63 41.34 18.77 3.31
C LYS A 63 42.01 19.95 2.61
N GLY A 64 42.67 20.84 3.36
CA GLY A 64 43.37 22.00 2.81
C GLY A 64 44.53 21.61 1.88
N THR A 65 45.33 20.62 2.27
CA THR A 65 46.43 20.12 1.44
C THR A 65 45.91 19.43 0.17
N ILE A 66 44.81 18.67 0.24
CA ILE A 66 44.14 18.09 -0.93
C ILE A 66 43.61 19.19 -1.85
N GLU A 67 42.99 20.24 -1.32
CA GLU A 67 42.50 21.38 -2.11
C GLU A 67 43.65 22.10 -2.82
N ARG A 68 44.76 22.36 -2.12
CA ARG A 68 45.97 22.94 -2.72
C ARG A 68 46.55 22.05 -3.81
N TYR A 69 46.62 20.75 -3.59
CA TYR A 69 47.04 19.77 -4.60
C TYR A 69 46.13 19.80 -5.83
N LYS A 70 44.80 19.82 -5.63
CA LYS A 70 43.83 19.91 -6.74
C LYS A 70 44.04 21.16 -7.58
N LYS A 71 44.26 22.31 -6.93
CA LYS A 71 44.55 23.58 -7.61
C LYS A 71 45.89 23.55 -8.37
N ALA A 72 46.96 23.06 -7.75
CA ALA A 72 48.26 22.96 -8.40
C ALA A 72 48.26 21.94 -9.56
N SER A 73 47.46 20.87 -9.45
CA SER A 73 47.31 19.85 -10.48
C SER A 73 46.43 20.33 -11.64
N SER A 74 45.39 21.14 -11.38
CA SER A 74 44.58 21.77 -12.44
C SER A 74 45.35 22.81 -13.23
N ASP A 75 46.24 23.57 -12.57
CA ASP A 75 47.07 24.57 -13.25
C ASP A 75 48.17 23.91 -14.12
N ALA A 76 48.56 22.67 -13.80
CA ALA A 76 49.56 21.89 -14.55
C ALA A 76 48.97 21.07 -15.72
N PHE A 77 47.66 20.76 -15.68
CA PHE A 77 46.98 19.98 -16.71
C PHE A 77 45.67 20.67 -17.11
N ASN A 78 45.72 21.39 -18.23
CA ASN A 78 44.58 21.99 -18.91
C ASN A 78 43.68 20.91 -19.58
N THR A 79 43.40 19.82 -18.87
CA THR A 79 42.55 18.71 -19.29
C THR A 79 41.63 18.38 -18.11
N GLY A 80 40.35 18.72 -18.26
CA GLY A 80 39.35 18.67 -17.18
C GLY A 80 39.41 17.39 -16.34
N SER A 81 39.37 17.57 -15.02
CA SER A 81 39.44 16.46 -14.08
C SER A 81 38.30 15.47 -14.28
N VAL A 82 38.47 14.20 -13.88
CA VAL A 82 37.37 13.20 -13.89
C VAL A 82 36.11 13.69 -13.17
N SER A 83 36.27 14.54 -12.14
CA SER A 83 35.14 15.17 -11.44
C SER A 83 34.39 16.18 -12.31
N GLU A 84 35.10 16.89 -13.18
CA GLU A 84 34.53 17.86 -14.11
C GLU A 84 33.84 17.17 -15.29
N ALA A 85 34.43 16.09 -15.81
CA ALA A 85 33.79 15.23 -16.80
C ALA A 85 32.48 14.63 -16.28
N ASN A 86 32.45 14.18 -15.01
CA ASN A 86 31.23 13.67 -14.38
C ASN A 86 30.18 14.77 -14.16
N ALA A 87 30.59 15.97 -13.74
CA ALA A 87 29.66 17.09 -13.58
C ALA A 87 29.03 17.51 -14.92
N GLN A 88 29.84 17.58 -15.98
CA GLN A 88 29.37 17.88 -17.34
C GLN A 88 28.41 16.79 -17.85
N TYR A 89 28.72 15.52 -17.61
CA TYR A 89 27.84 14.40 -17.98
C TYR A 89 26.45 14.55 -17.33
N TYR A 90 26.38 14.76 -16.01
CA TYR A 90 25.11 14.94 -15.32
C TYR A 90 24.38 16.21 -15.75
N GLN A 91 25.09 17.28 -16.08
CA GLN A 91 24.49 18.50 -16.61
C GLN A 91 23.86 18.27 -17.99
N GLN A 92 24.50 17.50 -18.86
CA GLN A 92 23.96 17.11 -20.16
C GLN A 92 22.72 16.22 -20.00
N GLU A 93 22.77 15.19 -19.16
CA GLU A 93 21.62 14.32 -18.89
C GLU A 93 20.43 15.10 -18.33
N SER A 94 20.69 16.00 -17.38
CA SER A 94 19.66 16.89 -16.83
C SER A 94 19.04 17.80 -17.90
N SER A 95 19.83 18.27 -18.87
CA SER A 95 19.35 19.10 -19.97
C SER A 95 18.52 18.29 -20.97
N LYS A 96 18.90 17.04 -21.26
CA LYS A 96 18.09 16.13 -22.08
C LYS A 96 16.74 15.85 -21.42
N LEU A 97 16.71 15.58 -20.11
CA LEU A 97 15.48 15.35 -19.37
C LEU A 97 14.58 16.59 -19.37
N ARG A 98 15.13 17.79 -19.15
CA ARG A 98 14.38 19.05 -19.26
C ARG A 98 13.75 19.21 -20.65
N ASN A 99 14.51 18.94 -21.71
CA ASN A 99 13.98 19.02 -23.08
C ASN A 99 12.86 18.00 -23.33
N GLN A 100 12.98 16.78 -22.80
CA GLN A 100 11.92 15.77 -22.88
C GLN A 100 10.65 16.21 -22.16
N ILE A 101 10.77 16.79 -20.96
CA ILE A 101 9.64 17.33 -20.19
C ILE A 101 8.92 18.41 -20.99
N VAL A 102 9.66 19.39 -21.52
CA VAL A 102 9.08 20.47 -22.33
C VAL A 102 8.41 19.92 -23.59
N SER A 103 9.03 18.95 -24.27
CA SER A 103 8.44 18.30 -25.45
C SER A 103 7.13 17.58 -25.11
N LEU A 104 7.08 16.85 -23.98
CA LEU A 104 5.87 16.15 -23.54
C LEU A 104 4.77 17.14 -23.14
N GLN A 105 5.11 18.21 -22.43
CA GLN A 105 4.17 19.27 -22.05
C GLN A 105 3.60 19.97 -23.29
N ASN A 106 4.43 20.29 -24.28
CA ASN A 106 3.97 20.88 -25.54
C ASN A 106 3.08 19.93 -26.34
N ALA A 107 3.40 18.63 -26.37
CA ALA A 107 2.55 17.63 -27.00
C ALA A 107 1.18 17.51 -26.29
N HIS A 108 1.17 17.51 -24.95
CA HIS A 108 -0.06 17.50 -24.16
C HIS A 108 -0.92 18.74 -24.43
N ARG A 109 -0.31 19.92 -24.38
CA ARG A 109 -0.94 21.21 -24.71
C ARG A 109 -1.54 21.21 -26.12
N SER A 110 -0.80 20.67 -27.08
CA SER A 110 -1.28 20.51 -28.45
C SER A 110 -2.50 19.59 -28.51
N MET A 111 -2.48 18.44 -27.83
CA MET A 111 -3.63 17.52 -27.77
C MET A 111 -4.87 18.12 -27.08
N LEU A 112 -4.69 19.08 -26.16
CA LEU A 112 -5.78 19.84 -25.54
C LEU A 112 -6.30 20.98 -26.43
N GLY A 113 -5.66 21.24 -27.57
CA GLY A 113 -6.06 22.29 -28.50
C GLY A 113 -5.57 23.70 -28.15
N GLU A 114 -4.72 23.85 -27.14
CA GLU A 114 -4.21 25.15 -26.70
C GLU A 114 -3.14 25.76 -27.64
N SER A 115 -2.61 24.98 -28.58
CA SER A 115 -1.53 25.43 -29.49
C SER A 115 -1.89 25.30 -30.98
N ILE A 116 -3.18 25.22 -31.31
CA ILE A 116 -3.65 25.01 -32.69
C ILE A 116 -3.22 26.15 -33.64
N GLY A 117 -3.15 27.39 -33.13
CA GLY A 117 -2.84 28.57 -33.94
C GLY A 117 -1.44 28.58 -34.56
N SER A 118 -0.48 27.83 -34.01
CA SER A 118 0.88 27.73 -34.56
C SER A 118 1.11 26.47 -35.40
N MET A 119 0.08 25.65 -35.64
CA MET A 119 0.22 24.37 -36.34
C MET A 119 -0.13 24.47 -37.82
N GLY A 120 0.61 23.74 -38.66
CA GLY A 120 0.29 23.60 -40.07
C GLY A 120 -0.90 22.67 -40.31
N LEU A 121 -1.57 22.80 -41.46
CA LEU A 121 -2.73 21.97 -41.84
C LEU A 121 -2.45 20.45 -41.76
N LYS A 122 -1.25 20.01 -42.13
CA LYS A 122 -0.84 18.60 -42.06
C LYS A 122 -0.77 18.09 -40.63
N GLU A 123 -0.23 18.90 -39.73
CA GLU A 123 -0.09 18.58 -38.31
C GLU A 123 -1.45 18.56 -37.63
N LEU A 124 -2.34 19.48 -38.01
CA LEU A 124 -3.71 19.54 -37.51
C LEU A 124 -4.51 18.30 -37.90
N LYS A 125 -4.46 17.89 -39.18
CA LYS A 125 -5.09 16.63 -39.65
C LYS A 125 -4.54 15.40 -38.93
N TYR A 126 -3.22 15.36 -38.69
CA TYR A 126 -2.62 14.27 -37.93
C TYR A 126 -3.16 14.22 -36.50
N MET A 127 -3.27 15.38 -35.83
CA MET A 127 -3.78 15.46 -34.48
C MET A 127 -5.26 15.07 -34.39
N GLU A 128 -6.08 15.56 -35.31
CA GLU A 128 -7.50 15.19 -35.42
C GLU A 128 -7.67 13.67 -35.49
N LYS A 129 -6.97 13.03 -36.43
CA LYS A 129 -7.00 11.56 -36.57
C LYS A 129 -6.50 10.85 -35.32
N LYS A 130 -5.48 11.39 -34.64
CA LYS A 130 -4.94 10.80 -33.41
C LYS A 130 -5.97 10.87 -32.27
N LEU A 131 -6.64 12.00 -32.10
CA LEU A 131 -7.68 12.20 -31.10
C LEU A 131 -8.91 11.34 -31.39
N GLU A 132 -9.36 11.30 -32.65
CA GLU A 132 -10.49 10.46 -33.08
C GLU A 132 -10.24 8.98 -32.77
N ASN A 133 -9.05 8.47 -33.10
CA ASN A 133 -8.66 7.11 -32.74
C ASN A 133 -8.63 6.87 -31.22
N GLY A 134 -8.15 7.85 -30.44
CA GLY A 134 -8.14 7.77 -28.98
C GLY A 134 -9.55 7.71 -28.40
N ILE A 135 -10.44 8.59 -28.86
CA ILE A 135 -11.85 8.64 -28.45
C ILE A 135 -12.56 7.34 -28.80
N ASN A 136 -12.36 6.80 -30.01
CA ASN A 136 -12.96 5.54 -30.42
C ASN A 136 -12.52 4.38 -29.51
N LYS A 137 -11.23 4.28 -29.18
CA LYS A 137 -10.73 3.26 -28.24
C LYS A 137 -11.38 3.39 -26.85
N ILE A 138 -11.46 4.62 -26.32
CA ILE A 138 -12.10 4.88 -25.02
C ILE A 138 -13.57 4.47 -25.07
N ARG A 139 -14.30 4.85 -26.12
CA ARG A 139 -15.72 4.54 -26.30
C ARG A 139 -15.94 3.03 -26.39
N THR A 140 -15.16 2.32 -27.20
CA THR A 140 -15.24 0.86 -27.30
C THR A 140 -15.01 0.20 -25.95
N LYS A 141 -13.97 0.61 -25.22
CA LYS A 141 -13.69 0.01 -23.90
C LYS A 141 -14.76 0.33 -22.87
N LYS A 142 -15.30 1.55 -22.87
CA LYS A 142 -16.42 1.92 -22.00
C LYS A 142 -17.65 1.08 -22.29
N ASN A 143 -17.99 0.87 -23.56
CA ASN A 143 -19.11 0.03 -23.94
C ASN A 143 -18.91 -1.43 -23.53
N GLU A 144 -17.71 -1.98 -23.74
CA GLU A 144 -17.35 -3.34 -23.32
C GLU A 144 -17.58 -3.53 -21.80
N LEU A 145 -17.09 -2.59 -20.98
CA LEU A 145 -17.28 -2.62 -19.53
C LEU A 145 -18.74 -2.45 -19.13
N LEU A 146 -19.49 -1.57 -19.81
CA LEU A 146 -20.91 -1.37 -19.55
C LEU A 146 -21.72 -2.64 -19.83
N PHE A 147 -21.44 -3.33 -20.94
CA PHE A 147 -22.10 -4.59 -21.27
C PHE A 147 -21.80 -5.68 -20.26
N ALA A 148 -20.53 -5.81 -19.83
CA ALA A 148 -20.15 -6.76 -18.79
C ALA A 148 -20.88 -6.48 -17.45
N GLU A 149 -21.04 -5.20 -17.08
CA GLU A 149 -21.77 -4.81 -15.87
C GLU A 149 -23.27 -5.14 -15.98
N ILE A 150 -23.89 -4.87 -17.14
CA ILE A 150 -25.30 -5.20 -17.39
C ILE A 150 -25.52 -6.72 -17.27
N GLU A 151 -24.65 -7.51 -17.90
CA GLU A 151 -24.73 -8.98 -17.85
C GLU A 151 -24.60 -9.50 -16.42
N TYR A 152 -23.64 -8.96 -15.65
CA TYR A 152 -23.46 -9.30 -14.25
C TYR A 152 -24.71 -8.97 -13.42
N MET A 153 -25.28 -7.78 -13.60
CA MET A 153 -26.48 -7.36 -12.86
C MET A 153 -27.71 -8.21 -13.23
N GLN A 154 -27.90 -8.55 -14.50
CA GLN A 154 -28.99 -9.43 -14.94
C GLN A 154 -28.87 -10.83 -14.35
N LYS A 155 -27.66 -11.40 -14.32
CA LYS A 155 -27.41 -12.70 -13.70
C LYS A 155 -27.73 -12.67 -12.20
N ARG A 156 -27.28 -11.62 -11.50
CA ARG A 156 -27.56 -11.44 -10.07
C ARG A 156 -29.05 -11.27 -9.78
N GLU A 157 -29.77 -10.54 -10.64
CA GLU A 157 -31.22 -10.39 -10.54
C GLU A 157 -31.91 -11.76 -10.66
N ALA A 158 -31.55 -12.56 -11.65
CA ALA A 158 -32.10 -13.90 -11.85
C ALA A 158 -31.84 -14.83 -10.64
N GLU A 159 -30.63 -14.80 -10.08
CA GLU A 159 -30.29 -15.56 -8.87
C GLU A 159 -31.15 -15.15 -7.67
N LEU A 160 -31.34 -13.83 -7.46
CA LEU A 160 -32.18 -13.31 -6.39
C LEU A 160 -33.66 -13.65 -6.58
N GLN A 161 -34.17 -13.59 -7.82
CA GLN A 161 -35.54 -13.99 -8.14
C GLN A 161 -35.77 -15.48 -7.86
N ASN A 162 -34.82 -16.33 -8.25
CA ASN A 162 -34.87 -17.76 -7.96
C ASN A 162 -34.86 -18.05 -6.45
N ASN A 163 -33.98 -17.39 -5.70
CA ASN A 163 -33.93 -17.52 -4.24
C ASN A 163 -35.23 -17.04 -3.57
N SER A 164 -35.79 -15.91 -4.04
CA SER A 164 -37.06 -15.40 -3.53
C SER A 164 -38.21 -16.38 -3.79
N MET A 165 -38.28 -16.96 -4.99
CA MET A 165 -39.28 -17.96 -5.34
C MET A 165 -39.15 -19.22 -4.46
N PHE A 166 -37.92 -19.71 -4.26
CA PHE A 166 -37.64 -20.85 -3.40
C PHE A 166 -38.09 -20.60 -1.95
N LEU A 167 -37.78 -19.43 -1.39
CA LEU A 167 -38.19 -19.05 -0.03
C LEU A 167 -39.71 -18.94 0.09
N ARG A 168 -40.41 -18.37 -0.91
CA ARG A 168 -41.88 -18.31 -0.92
C ARG A 168 -42.50 -19.69 -0.91
N THR A 169 -41.98 -20.63 -1.70
CA THR A 169 -42.44 -22.02 -1.69
C THR A 169 -42.22 -22.67 -0.32
N LYS A 170 -41.05 -22.47 0.28
CA LYS A 170 -40.74 -23.01 1.61
C LYS A 170 -41.63 -22.46 2.72
N ILE A 171 -41.94 -21.16 2.67
CA ILE A 171 -42.89 -20.53 3.61
C ILE A 171 -44.27 -21.17 3.47
N ALA A 172 -44.78 -21.31 2.24
CA ALA A 172 -46.10 -21.92 2.00
C ALA A 172 -46.17 -23.40 2.45
N GLU A 173 -45.10 -24.17 2.25
CA GLU A 173 -45.01 -25.56 2.78
C GLU A 173 -45.07 -25.58 4.31
N ASN A 174 -44.35 -24.69 4.98
CA ASN A 174 -44.32 -24.60 6.43
C ASN A 174 -45.68 -24.16 7.01
N GLU A 175 -46.33 -23.17 6.41
CA GLU A 175 -47.68 -22.72 6.79
C GLU A 175 -48.72 -23.84 6.66
N ARG A 176 -48.68 -24.62 5.57
CA ARG A 176 -49.55 -25.79 5.38
C ARG A 176 -49.29 -26.86 6.44
N SER A 177 -48.02 -27.08 6.79
CA SER A 177 -47.63 -28.08 7.80
C SER A 177 -48.11 -27.67 9.20
N GLN A 178 -48.02 -26.38 9.52
CA GLN A 178 -48.57 -25.82 10.76
C GLN A 178 -50.10 -25.90 10.81
N GLN A 179 -50.79 -25.62 9.71
CA GLN A 179 -52.25 -25.77 9.64
C GLN A 179 -52.69 -27.22 9.85
N GLN A 180 -52.01 -28.19 9.23
CA GLN A 180 -52.28 -29.61 9.46
C GLN A 180 -52.05 -30.01 10.92
N HIS A 181 -51.00 -29.49 11.56
CA HIS A 181 -50.74 -29.75 12.98
C HIS A 181 -51.85 -29.16 13.88
N MET A 182 -52.28 -27.92 13.61
CA MET A 182 -53.36 -27.26 14.36
C MET A 182 -54.71 -27.96 14.20
N ASP A 183 -55.02 -28.47 13.00
CA ASP A 183 -56.24 -29.24 12.75
C ASP A 183 -56.20 -30.61 13.45
N MET A 184 -55.04 -31.26 13.49
CA MET A 184 -54.84 -32.51 14.24
C MET A 184 -55.02 -32.29 15.75
N ASP A 185 -54.43 -31.23 16.31
CA ASP A 185 -54.59 -30.87 17.73
C ASP A 185 -56.04 -30.53 18.07
N ARG A 186 -56.76 -29.78 17.21
CA ARG A 186 -58.20 -29.52 17.40
C ARG A 186 -59.03 -30.80 17.41
N SER A 187 -58.72 -31.75 16.52
CA SER A 187 -59.44 -33.02 16.45
C SER A 187 -59.19 -33.89 17.69
N GLN A 188 -57.96 -33.93 18.22
CA GLN A 188 -57.66 -34.61 19.48
C GLN A 188 -58.37 -33.96 20.67
N GLN A 189 -58.43 -32.63 20.70
CA GLN A 189 -59.07 -31.91 21.80
C GLN A 189 -60.60 -32.07 21.79
N GLN A 190 -61.22 -32.18 20.60
CA GLN A 190 -62.62 -32.58 20.48
C GLN A 190 -62.86 -34.00 20.98
N HIS A 191 -61.97 -34.96 20.66
CA HIS A 191 -62.08 -36.33 21.15
C HIS A 191 -61.98 -36.41 22.68
N MET A 192 -61.03 -35.69 23.28
CA MET A 192 -60.87 -35.55 24.73
C MET A 192 -62.07 -34.87 25.40
N ASN A 193 -62.69 -33.88 24.75
CA ASN A 193 -63.90 -33.23 25.26
C ASN A 193 -65.14 -34.13 25.17
N ILE A 194 -65.26 -34.94 24.11
CA ILE A 194 -66.32 -35.95 23.97
C ILE A 194 -66.16 -37.02 25.06
N GLU A 195 -64.95 -37.55 25.28
CA GLU A 195 -64.68 -38.49 26.36
C GLU A 195 -64.95 -37.90 27.75
N ARG A 196 -64.61 -36.62 28.00
CA ARG A 196 -65.00 -35.92 29.24
C ARG A 196 -66.51 -35.74 29.38
N SER A 197 -67.23 -35.49 28.28
CA SER A 197 -68.70 -35.35 28.30
C SER A 197 -69.42 -36.67 28.56
N HIS A 198 -68.83 -37.80 28.15
CA HIS A 198 -69.34 -39.13 28.51
C HIS A 198 -69.08 -39.50 29.98
N GLN A 199 -68.16 -38.81 30.66
CA GLN A 199 -67.87 -39.03 32.08
C GLN A 199 -68.67 -38.14 33.04
N SER A 200 -69.44 -37.15 32.55
CA SER A 200 -70.24 -36.24 33.39
C SER A 200 -71.72 -36.61 33.51
N HIS A 201 -72.09 -37.88 33.36
CA HIS A 201 -73.48 -38.35 33.55
C HIS A 201 -73.66 -39.31 34.74
N LEU A 202 -73.00 -39.03 35.87
CA LEU A 202 -73.44 -39.49 37.17
C LEU A 202 -73.30 -38.38 38.21
N GLU A 203 -74.44 -38.02 38.78
CA GLU A 203 -74.69 -37.12 39.92
C GLU A 203 -74.65 -35.60 39.70
N MET A 204 -75.84 -34.99 39.80
CA MET A 204 -76.08 -33.80 40.63
C MET A 204 -77.50 -33.88 41.24
N LEU A 205 -77.58 -34.00 42.57
CA LEU A 205 -78.61 -33.34 43.39
C LEU A 205 -77.86 -32.46 44.42
N PRO A 206 -78.46 -31.33 44.84
CA PRO A 206 -77.71 -30.13 45.16
C PRO A 206 -77.48 -29.95 46.65
N THR A 207 -76.42 -29.25 47.01
CA THR A 207 -76.43 -28.43 48.24
C THR A 207 -75.75 -27.10 48.00
N THR A 208 -76.44 -26.08 48.50
CA THR A 208 -76.06 -24.67 48.58
C THR A 208 -74.99 -24.46 49.64
N SER A 209 -73.97 -23.64 49.38
CA SER A 209 -73.55 -22.63 50.35
C SER A 209 -72.78 -21.50 49.66
N ALA A 210 -73.10 -20.28 50.09
CA ALA A 210 -72.44 -19.05 49.74
C ALA A 210 -71.25 -18.83 50.68
N PHE A 211 -70.09 -18.41 50.16
CA PHE A 211 -69.25 -17.38 50.79
C PHE A 211 -68.16 -16.86 49.83
N GLU A 212 -67.82 -15.60 50.02
CA GLU A 212 -66.90 -14.73 49.26
C GLU A 212 -65.42 -15.17 49.26
N ALA A 213 -64.69 -14.84 48.18
CA ALA A 213 -63.48 -13.99 48.22
C ALA A 213 -62.88 -13.77 46.81
N MET A 214 -62.70 -12.51 46.42
CA MET A 214 -61.81 -12.03 45.34
C MET A 214 -60.37 -11.86 45.89
N PRO A 215 -59.35 -11.47 45.09
CA PRO A 215 -58.80 -12.01 43.84
C PRO A 215 -57.25 -12.22 43.92
N THR A 216 -56.60 -12.75 42.87
CA THR A 216 -55.19 -12.58 42.40
C THR A 216 -54.88 -13.76 41.46
N PHE A 217 -54.16 -13.67 40.34
CA PHE A 217 -53.06 -12.81 39.94
C PHE A 217 -53.04 -12.74 38.40
N ASP A 218 -52.63 -11.58 37.90
CA ASP A 218 -52.40 -11.22 36.52
C ASP A 218 -50.98 -11.67 36.11
N SER A 219 -50.82 -12.25 34.91
CA SER A 219 -49.51 -12.38 34.26
C SER A 219 -49.60 -11.92 32.82
N ARG A 220 -49.88 -10.62 32.64
CA ARG A 220 -49.51 -9.82 31.47
C ARG A 220 -48.04 -10.06 31.07
N ASN A 221 -47.86 -10.25 29.76
CA ASN A 221 -46.76 -9.78 28.90
C ASN A 221 -45.40 -9.47 29.55
N PHE A 222 -44.35 -10.17 29.10
CA PHE A 222 -43.02 -9.61 28.75
C PHE A 222 -42.15 -10.76 28.18
N PHE A 223 -41.53 -10.68 26.99
CA PHE A 223 -40.20 -10.12 26.63
C PHE A 223 -39.99 -10.45 25.13
N ASP A 224 -39.28 -9.73 24.26
CA ASP A 224 -38.69 -8.39 24.26
C ASP A 224 -38.35 -8.04 22.78
N ILE A 225 -38.71 -6.85 22.32
CA ILE A 225 -38.23 -6.28 21.05
C ILE A 225 -37.02 -5.42 21.40
N ASN A 226 -35.82 -5.98 21.25
CA ASN A 226 -34.60 -5.29 20.79
C ASN A 226 -33.37 -6.16 21.06
N LEU A 227 -32.85 -6.79 20.01
CA LEU A 227 -31.41 -6.91 19.81
C LEU A 227 -31.13 -7.37 18.37
N LEU A 228 -30.91 -6.42 17.46
CA LEU A 228 -29.86 -6.57 16.45
C LEU A 228 -29.49 -5.20 15.89
N GLU A 229 -28.63 -4.54 16.64
CA GLU A 229 -27.70 -3.54 16.12
C GLU A 229 -26.76 -4.26 15.13
N ALA A 230 -27.16 -4.31 13.86
CA ALA A 230 -26.28 -4.74 12.77
C ALA A 230 -25.69 -3.49 12.11
N HIS A 231 -24.44 -3.23 12.48
CA HIS A 231 -23.54 -2.24 11.90
C HIS A 231 -23.53 -2.33 10.36
N HIS A 232 -24.31 -1.51 9.68
CA HIS A 232 -24.08 -1.19 8.27
C HIS A 232 -23.06 -0.06 8.18
N HIS A 233 -21.78 -0.43 8.17
CA HIS A 233 -20.74 0.39 7.55
C HIS A 233 -21.00 0.44 6.04
N TYR A 234 -21.87 1.37 5.62
CA TYR A 234 -21.77 1.92 4.27
C TYR A 234 -20.54 2.83 4.25
N GLN A 235 -19.42 2.27 3.82
CA GLN A 235 -18.24 3.03 3.45
C GLN A 235 -18.56 3.80 2.18
N GLN A 236 -19.05 5.02 2.34
CA GLN A 236 -19.19 6.00 1.29
C GLN A 236 -17.76 6.38 0.84
N GLN A 237 -17.30 5.80 -0.26
CA GLN A 237 -16.09 6.25 -0.95
C GLN A 237 -16.34 7.67 -1.48
N GLN A 238 -15.95 8.68 -0.71
CA GLN A 238 -15.70 10.02 -1.22
C GLN A 238 -14.45 9.94 -2.12
N THR A 239 -14.67 9.92 -3.44
CA THR A 239 -13.64 10.31 -4.41
C THR A 239 -13.69 11.84 -4.54
N ALA A 240 -13.05 12.54 -3.60
CA ALA A 240 -12.71 13.95 -3.80
C ALA A 240 -11.43 14.04 -4.64
N LEU A 241 -11.59 14.10 -5.97
CA LEU A 241 -10.57 14.65 -6.86
C LEU A 241 -10.65 16.18 -6.75
N GLN A 242 -9.86 16.76 -5.85
CA GLN A 242 -9.66 18.20 -5.78
C GLN A 242 -8.39 18.52 -6.57
N LEU A 243 -8.60 18.85 -7.85
CA LEU A 243 -7.64 19.61 -8.66
C LEU A 243 -7.97 21.08 -8.44
N GLY A 244 -7.06 21.77 -7.75
CA GLY A 244 -7.02 23.21 -7.54
C GLY A 244 -5.62 23.57 -7.09
#